data_AF-A0A838S4D7-F1
#
_entry.id   AF-A0A838S4D7-F1
#
_cell.length_a   1.000
_cell.length_b   1.000
_cell.length_c   1.000
_cell.angle_alpha   90.00
_cell.angle_beta   90.00
_cell.angle_gamma   90.00
#
_symmetry.space_group_name_H-M   'P 1'
#
loop_
_entity.id
_entity.type
_entity.pdbx_description
1 polymer ?
#
loop_
_entity_poly.entity_id
_entity_poly.type
_entity_poly.pdbx_seq_one_letter_code
_entity_poly.pdbx_strand_id
1 'polypeptide(L)'
;MEDPGVQLRGWWERTRPVSRLHARALARRWAELPESARTPAQLVGRHALGCEGTHGVFPKCNLTCSPCYHSHDANKVRVDGAHTVAEVDAQMTYLEETRGPHGHAQLIGGEVSLLDPDAHAETLLAMRRHGREPMSMTHGDFDDGYLASVVLGPDGRPRLPRVSFAGHFDSLMRGRRGVPRPRGEADLAPYRRQFVAMFRRLRSEHGVPSYLAHNMTVTPRNLPEVAEAVRTTVPMGFDMLSFQPAAFVGDERRWRE
;
A
#
# COMPACT_ATOMS: atom_id res chain seq x y z
N MET A 1 -40.82 -16.89 -3.86
CA MET A 1 -40.52 -16.41 -5.22
C MET A 1 -40.04 -14.99 -5.09
N GLU A 2 -38.77 -14.71 -5.37
CA GLU A 2 -38.28 -13.33 -5.44
C GLU A 2 -38.92 -12.62 -6.63
N ASP A 3 -39.30 -11.35 -6.44
CA ASP A 3 -39.91 -10.51 -7.46
C ASP A 3 -38.94 -10.36 -8.67
N PRO A 4 -39.37 -10.71 -9.91
CA PRO A 4 -38.57 -10.53 -11.12
C PRO A 4 -38.02 -9.09 -11.29
N GLY A 5 -38.74 -8.08 -10.81
CA GLY A 5 -38.31 -6.67 -10.85
C GLY A 5 -37.14 -6.36 -9.89
N VAL A 6 -37.07 -7.06 -8.75
CA VAL A 6 -35.95 -6.97 -7.80
C VAL A 6 -34.72 -7.65 -8.39
N GLN A 7 -34.89 -8.79 -9.05
CA GLN A 7 -33.80 -9.49 -9.72
C GLN A 7 -33.23 -8.67 -10.89
N LEU A 8 -34.07 -8.08 -11.74
CA LEU A 8 -33.64 -7.23 -12.86
C LEU A 8 -32.90 -5.97 -12.39
N ARG A 9 -33.34 -5.33 -11.30
CA ARG A 9 -32.61 -4.19 -10.69
C ARG A 9 -31.24 -4.62 -10.16
N GLY A 10 -31.17 -5.75 -9.46
CA GLY A 10 -29.91 -6.28 -8.95
C GLY A 10 -28.93 -6.67 -10.07
N TRP A 11 -29.42 -7.17 -11.20
CA TRP A 11 -28.59 -7.40 -12.39
C TRP A 11 -28.09 -6.09 -13.01
N TRP A 12 -28.99 -5.14 -13.24
CA TRP A 12 -28.64 -3.83 -13.81
C TRP A 12 -27.62 -3.06 -12.96
N GLU A 13 -27.75 -3.11 -11.63
CA GLU A 13 -26.79 -2.46 -10.73
C GLU A 13 -25.43 -3.14 -10.74
N ARG A 14 -25.37 -4.47 -10.86
CA ARG A 14 -24.12 -5.23 -10.97
C ARG A 14 -23.42 -5.08 -12.32
N THR A 15 -24.17 -4.82 -13.40
CA THR A 15 -23.61 -4.63 -14.75
C THR A 15 -23.32 -3.17 -15.08
N ARG A 16 -23.60 -2.23 -14.18
CA ARG A 16 -23.27 -0.81 -14.39
C ARG A 16 -21.76 -0.60 -14.29
N PRO A 17 -21.15 0.15 -15.23
CA PRO A 17 -19.73 0.48 -15.16
C PRO A 17 -19.35 1.26 -13.90
N VAL A 18 -20.29 2.05 -13.36
CA VAL A 18 -20.10 2.84 -12.13
C VAL A 18 -21.34 2.69 -11.24
N SER A 19 -21.13 2.27 -10.00
CA SER A 19 -22.23 2.16 -9.02
C SER A 19 -22.80 3.54 -8.68
N ARG A 20 -24.09 3.60 -8.32
CA ARG A 20 -24.73 4.88 -7.96
C ARG A 20 -24.07 5.53 -6.74
N LEU A 21 -23.62 4.72 -5.77
CA LEU A 21 -22.90 5.20 -4.60
C LEU A 21 -21.56 5.83 -4.99
N HIS A 22 -20.81 5.18 -5.88
CA HIS A 22 -19.53 5.70 -6.38
C HIS A 22 -19.74 7.01 -7.15
N ALA A 23 -20.74 7.09 -8.04
CA ALA A 23 -21.04 8.32 -8.77
C ALA A 23 -21.43 9.48 -7.84
N ARG A 24 -22.21 9.22 -6.78
CA ARG A 24 -22.57 10.22 -5.77
C ARG A 24 -21.35 10.70 -4.98
N ALA A 25 -20.47 9.79 -4.58
CA ALA A 25 -19.25 10.12 -3.84
C ALA A 25 -18.32 11.04 -4.66
N LEU A 26 -18.12 10.71 -5.95
CA LEU A 26 -17.34 11.55 -6.88
C LEU A 26 -17.99 12.93 -7.07
N ALA A 27 -19.30 12.99 -7.32
CA ALA A 27 -20.01 14.26 -7.50
C ALA A 27 -19.91 15.17 -6.27
N ARG A 28 -20.07 14.60 -5.05
CA ARG A 28 -19.90 15.32 -3.79
C ARG A 28 -18.48 15.89 -3.67
N ARG A 29 -17.45 15.06 -3.85
CA ARG A 29 -16.06 15.49 -3.73
C ARG A 29 -15.70 16.55 -4.77
N TRP A 30 -16.18 16.43 -6.00
CA TRP A 30 -16.00 17.44 -7.03
C TRP A 30 -16.61 18.79 -6.62
N ALA A 31 -17.79 18.80 -6.01
CA ALA A 31 -18.45 20.02 -5.55
C ALA A 31 -17.73 20.69 -4.37
N GLU A 32 -17.00 19.93 -3.55
CA GLU A 32 -16.23 20.43 -2.41
C GLU A 32 -14.86 21.03 -2.80
N LEU A 33 -14.38 20.78 -4.02
CA LEU A 33 -13.10 21.32 -4.48
C LEU A 33 -13.20 22.85 -4.71
N PRO A 34 -12.16 23.62 -4.34
CA PRO A 34 -12.03 25.01 -4.76
C PRO A 34 -12.18 25.14 -6.28
N GLU A 35 -12.76 26.24 -6.76
CA GLU A 35 -12.91 26.48 -8.20
C GLU A 35 -11.58 26.40 -8.96
N SER A 36 -10.51 26.93 -8.38
CA SER A 36 -9.16 26.86 -8.93
C SER A 36 -8.62 25.43 -9.07
N ALA A 37 -9.13 24.47 -8.30
CA ALA A 37 -8.74 23.07 -8.37
C ALA A 37 -9.61 22.25 -9.35
N ARG A 38 -10.71 22.81 -9.86
CA ARG A 38 -11.65 22.11 -10.75
C ARG A 38 -11.27 22.32 -12.20
N THR A 39 -10.57 21.35 -12.78
CA THR A 39 -10.18 21.40 -14.20
C THR A 39 -10.95 20.38 -15.06
N PRO A 40 -11.29 20.70 -16.33
CA PRO A 40 -11.93 19.74 -17.22
C PRO A 40 -11.09 18.49 -17.49
N ALA A 41 -9.77 18.58 -17.39
CA ALA A 41 -8.82 17.48 -17.64
C ALA A 41 -8.65 16.51 -16.45
N GLN A 42 -9.26 16.80 -15.30
CA GLN A 42 -9.10 15.99 -14.10
C GLN A 42 -9.78 14.62 -14.22
N LEU A 43 -9.00 13.54 -14.11
CA LEU A 43 -9.52 12.17 -14.12
C LEU A 43 -9.85 11.67 -12.71
N VAL A 44 -8.94 11.85 -11.76
CA VAL A 44 -9.13 11.48 -10.35
C VAL A 44 -10.11 12.42 -9.68
N GLY A 45 -11.13 11.89 -8.99
CA GLY A 45 -12.20 12.68 -8.39
C GLY A 45 -13.36 13.02 -9.34
N ARG A 46 -13.24 12.69 -10.64
CA ARG A 46 -14.35 12.77 -11.61
C ARG A 46 -14.75 11.43 -12.21
N HIS A 47 -13.77 10.60 -12.54
CA HIS A 47 -13.97 9.31 -13.21
C HIS A 47 -13.33 8.14 -12.46
N ALA A 48 -12.38 8.41 -11.57
CA ALA A 48 -11.75 7.40 -10.72
C ALA A 48 -11.55 7.93 -9.30
N LEU A 49 -11.60 7.06 -8.31
CA LEU A 49 -11.07 7.37 -6.97
C LEU A 49 -9.55 7.25 -7.01
N GLY A 50 -8.86 8.14 -6.30
CA GLY A 50 -7.45 7.93 -5.99
C GLY A 50 -7.28 6.74 -5.03
N CYS A 51 -6.08 6.18 -4.97
CA CYS A 51 -5.73 5.17 -3.97
C CYS A 51 -5.92 5.75 -2.56
N GLU A 52 -6.50 4.95 -1.68
CA GLU A 52 -6.71 5.27 -0.27
C GLU A 52 -5.53 4.74 0.55
N GLY A 53 -5.32 5.26 1.75
CA GLY A 53 -4.27 4.79 2.65
C GLY A 53 -4.79 4.74 4.07
N THR A 54 -4.45 3.68 4.80
CA THR A 54 -4.72 3.62 6.24
C THR A 54 -3.96 4.72 6.96
N HIS A 55 -4.56 5.31 7.99
CA HIS A 55 -3.97 6.41 8.73
C HIS A 55 -3.88 6.10 10.22
N GLY A 56 -2.69 6.14 10.80
CA GLY A 56 -2.49 6.03 12.25
C GLY A 56 -2.69 4.63 12.85
N VAL A 57 -2.92 3.60 12.02
CA VAL A 57 -3.22 2.23 12.48
C VAL A 57 -1.98 1.51 13.04
N PHE A 58 -0.83 1.60 12.37
CA PHE A 58 0.40 0.91 12.79
C PHE A 58 1.67 1.73 12.48
N PRO A 59 1.96 2.85 13.18
CA PRO A 59 3.11 3.68 12.81
C PRO A 59 4.48 3.12 13.24
N LYS A 60 4.54 1.91 13.81
CA LYS A 60 5.78 1.29 14.31
C LYS A 60 6.69 0.84 13.16
N CYS A 61 7.98 1.18 13.22
CA CYS A 61 8.98 0.79 12.24
C CYS A 61 10.33 0.48 12.92
N ASN A 62 11.08 -0.47 12.37
CA ASN A 62 12.42 -0.85 12.86
C ASN A 62 13.57 -0.21 12.04
N LEU A 63 13.24 0.61 11.04
CA LEU A 63 14.20 1.43 10.28
C LEU A 63 14.13 2.90 10.69
N THR A 64 15.19 3.64 10.35
CA THR A 64 15.25 5.10 10.54
C THR A 64 15.54 5.77 9.20
N CYS A 65 14.54 6.47 8.65
CA CYS A 65 14.66 7.20 7.38
C CYS A 65 14.90 8.69 7.63
N SER A 66 15.79 9.34 6.87
CA SER A 66 15.92 10.81 7.00
C SER A 66 14.59 11.54 6.73
N PRO A 67 13.86 11.31 5.62
CA PRO A 67 12.58 11.98 5.35
C PRO A 67 11.38 11.25 5.97
N CYS A 68 11.51 10.74 7.20
CA CYS A 68 10.41 10.00 7.82
C CYS A 68 9.25 10.92 8.16
N TYR A 69 8.08 10.68 7.56
CA TYR A 69 6.86 11.46 7.82
C TYR A 69 6.16 11.09 9.13
N HIS A 70 6.66 10.08 9.85
CA HIS A 70 6.13 9.70 11.14
C HIS A 70 6.51 10.69 12.24
N SER A 71 5.58 10.90 13.16
CA SER A 71 5.81 11.68 14.38
C SER A 71 6.80 10.97 15.31
N HIS A 72 7.29 11.72 16.29
CA HIS A 72 8.12 11.19 17.37
C HIS A 72 7.49 10.00 18.12
N ASP A 73 6.16 9.94 18.18
CA ASP A 73 5.43 8.94 18.96
C ASP A 73 5.04 7.69 18.16
N ALA A 74 5.43 7.61 16.89
CA ALA A 74 5.10 6.51 16.00
C ALA A 74 5.44 5.11 16.53
N ASN A 75 6.56 4.98 17.26
CA ASN A 75 6.95 3.71 17.87
C ASN A 75 6.33 3.44 19.25
N LYS A 76 5.47 4.34 19.75
CA LYS A 76 4.77 4.22 21.03
C LYS A 76 3.31 3.76 20.87
N VAL A 77 2.81 3.73 19.63
CA VAL A 77 1.45 3.29 19.34
C VAL A 77 1.36 1.77 19.47
N ARG A 78 0.27 1.30 20.04
CA ARG A 78 -0.06 -0.12 20.15
C ARG A 78 -0.27 -0.69 18.74
N VAL A 79 0.37 -1.81 18.41
CA VAL A 79 0.31 -2.41 17.06
C VAL A 79 0.10 -3.93 17.10
N ASP A 80 -0.57 -4.45 18.12
CA ASP A 80 -0.97 -5.86 18.05
C ASP A 80 -2.01 -6.09 16.96
N GLY A 81 -2.11 -7.35 16.56
CA GLY A 81 -2.94 -7.76 15.43
C GLY A 81 -4.42 -7.43 15.61
N ALA A 82 -4.97 -7.66 16.81
CA ALA A 82 -6.38 -7.40 17.08
C ALA A 82 -6.71 -5.91 16.97
N HIS A 83 -5.87 -5.04 17.53
CA HIS A 83 -6.01 -3.59 17.36
C HIS A 83 -5.94 -3.18 15.89
N THR A 84 -4.93 -3.68 15.16
CA THR A 84 -4.73 -3.33 13.74
C THR A 84 -5.95 -3.68 12.89
N VAL A 85 -6.47 -4.91 13.02
CA VAL A 85 -7.65 -5.36 12.26
C VAL A 85 -8.86 -4.47 12.56
N ALA A 86 -9.12 -4.17 13.83
CA ALA A 86 -10.27 -3.36 14.24
C ALA A 86 -10.21 -1.92 13.68
N GLU A 87 -9.05 -1.28 13.76
CA GLU A 87 -8.88 0.09 13.25
C GLU A 87 -8.92 0.16 11.71
N VAL A 88 -8.37 -0.86 11.02
CA VAL A 88 -8.52 -0.95 9.57
C VAL A 88 -9.98 -1.14 9.19
N ASP A 89 -10.71 -2.04 9.84
CA ASP A 89 -12.13 -2.28 9.58
C ASP A 89 -12.98 -0.99 9.74
N ALA A 90 -12.73 -0.23 10.81
CA ALA A 90 -13.37 1.07 11.03
C ALA A 90 -13.05 2.07 9.92
N GLN A 91 -11.79 2.17 9.48
CA GLN A 91 -11.41 3.05 8.38
C GLN A 91 -11.99 2.61 7.04
N MET A 92 -12.04 1.31 6.76
CA MET A 92 -12.62 0.79 5.52
C MET A 92 -14.14 1.03 5.47
N THR A 93 -14.83 0.90 6.60
CA THR A 93 -16.25 1.29 6.74
C THR A 93 -16.43 2.77 6.40
N TYR A 94 -15.62 3.66 7.00
CA TYR A 94 -15.69 5.09 6.70
C TYR A 94 -15.40 5.41 5.22
N LEU A 95 -14.41 4.75 4.62
CA LEU A 95 -14.09 4.90 3.21
C LEU A 95 -15.26 4.41 2.34
N GLU A 96 -15.94 3.33 2.72
CA GLU A 96 -17.10 2.82 1.98
C GLU A 96 -18.21 3.86 1.89
N GLU A 97 -18.54 4.48 3.03
CA GLU A 97 -19.53 5.54 3.13
C GLU A 97 -19.11 6.81 2.38
N THR A 98 -17.82 7.15 2.44
CA THR A 98 -17.32 8.45 1.97
C THR A 98 -16.92 8.44 0.50
N ARG A 99 -16.42 7.30 0.02
CA ARG A 99 -15.76 7.15 -1.28
C ARG A 99 -16.49 6.16 -2.17
N GLY A 100 -17.38 5.35 -1.61
CA GLY A 100 -18.15 4.35 -2.31
C GLY A 100 -17.62 2.92 -2.10
N PRO A 101 -18.26 1.94 -2.75
CA PRO A 101 -18.11 0.52 -2.37
C PRO A 101 -16.82 -0.15 -2.85
N HIS A 102 -16.07 0.46 -3.78
CA HIS A 102 -14.89 -0.16 -4.39
C HIS A 102 -13.78 0.86 -4.57
N GLY A 103 -12.54 0.41 -4.34
CA GLY A 103 -11.34 1.22 -4.51
C GLY A 103 -10.06 0.41 -4.32
N HIS A 104 -8.93 1.06 -4.49
CA HIS A 104 -7.64 0.56 -4.05
C HIS A 104 -7.32 1.19 -2.71
N ALA A 105 -6.80 0.40 -1.77
CA ALA A 105 -6.35 0.93 -0.49
C ALA A 105 -4.99 0.33 -0.11
N GLN A 106 -4.10 1.18 0.38
CA GLN A 106 -2.80 0.77 0.86
C GLN A 106 -2.84 0.61 2.39
N LEU A 107 -2.41 -0.55 2.88
CA LEU A 107 -2.05 -0.74 4.28
C LEU A 107 -0.68 -0.07 4.49
N ILE A 108 -0.72 1.14 5.02
CA ILE A 108 0.42 2.06 5.21
C ILE A 108 0.40 2.67 6.62
N GLY A 109 1.58 3.03 7.08
CA GLY A 109 1.90 3.41 8.44
C GLY A 109 3.41 3.26 8.55
N GLY A 110 3.88 2.48 9.52
CA GLY A 110 5.27 2.08 9.66
C GLY A 110 5.58 0.82 8.83
N GLU A 111 6.15 -0.19 9.47
CA GLU A 111 6.50 -1.45 8.83
C GLU A 111 5.45 -2.52 9.07
N VAL A 112 4.72 -2.88 8.01
CA VAL A 112 3.70 -3.94 8.05
C VAL A 112 4.27 -5.30 8.40
N SER A 113 5.53 -5.59 8.04
CA SER A 113 6.14 -6.90 8.37
C SER A 113 6.48 -7.07 9.85
N LEU A 114 6.27 -6.04 10.68
CA LEU A 114 6.33 -6.18 12.14
C LEU A 114 5.03 -6.71 12.76
N LEU A 115 3.93 -6.75 11.99
CA LEU A 115 2.71 -7.43 12.41
C LEU A 115 2.92 -8.94 12.42
N ASP A 116 2.21 -9.61 13.32
CA ASP A 116 2.03 -11.05 13.23
C ASP A 116 1.48 -11.42 11.82
N PRO A 117 2.01 -12.47 11.15
CA PRO A 117 1.59 -12.83 9.80
C PRO A 117 0.08 -13.10 9.65
N ASP A 118 -0.56 -13.72 10.65
CA ASP A 118 -1.99 -14.00 10.61
C ASP A 118 -2.80 -12.71 10.76
N ALA A 119 -2.36 -11.80 11.62
CA ALA A 119 -2.98 -10.49 11.74
C ALA A 119 -2.83 -9.65 10.48
N HIS A 120 -1.67 -9.70 9.82
CA HIS A 120 -1.46 -9.02 8.54
C HIS A 120 -2.40 -9.60 7.47
N ALA A 121 -2.51 -10.93 7.37
CA ALA A 121 -3.43 -11.57 6.44
C ALA A 121 -4.89 -11.18 6.70
N GLU A 122 -5.33 -11.23 7.96
CA GLU A 122 -6.69 -10.85 8.36
C GLU A 122 -6.97 -9.38 8.06
N THR A 123 -5.98 -8.50 8.23
CA THR A 123 -6.10 -7.08 7.87
C THR A 123 -6.35 -6.91 6.36
N LEU A 124 -5.63 -7.64 5.51
CA LEU A 124 -5.85 -7.59 4.05
C LEU A 124 -7.21 -8.18 3.66
N LEU A 125 -7.65 -9.24 4.35
CA LEU A 125 -8.98 -9.82 4.16
C LEU A 125 -10.09 -8.84 4.59
N ALA A 126 -9.90 -8.10 5.69
CA ALA A 126 -10.82 -7.06 6.14
C ALA A 126 -11.00 -5.98 5.07
N MET A 127 -9.90 -5.46 4.51
CA MET A 127 -9.96 -4.51 3.41
C MET A 127 -10.75 -5.07 2.21
N ARG A 128 -10.53 -6.33 1.84
CA ARG A 128 -11.27 -7.01 0.75
C ARG A 128 -12.75 -7.16 1.06
N ARG A 129 -13.15 -7.43 2.31
CA ARG A 129 -14.57 -7.50 2.72
C ARG A 129 -15.31 -6.19 2.44
N HIS A 130 -14.62 -5.06 2.57
CA HIS A 130 -15.13 -3.74 2.22
C HIS A 130 -14.94 -3.37 0.74
N GLY A 131 -14.62 -4.32 -0.14
CA GLY A 131 -14.46 -4.06 -1.57
C GLY A 131 -13.20 -3.27 -1.94
N ARG A 132 -12.20 -3.20 -1.05
CA ARG A 132 -10.89 -2.61 -1.37
C ARG A 132 -9.97 -3.69 -1.92
N GLU A 133 -9.29 -3.39 -3.02
CA GLU A 133 -8.13 -4.17 -3.43
C GLU A 133 -6.92 -3.69 -2.62
N PRO A 134 -6.41 -4.50 -1.67
CA PRO A 134 -5.41 -4.04 -0.73
C PRO A 134 -4.00 -4.11 -1.33
N MET A 135 -3.13 -3.20 -0.89
CA MET A 135 -1.69 -3.24 -1.12
C MET A 135 -0.94 -3.02 0.21
N SER A 136 -0.02 -3.91 0.57
CA SER A 136 0.81 -3.73 1.77
C SER A 136 2.05 -2.89 1.46
N MET A 137 2.28 -1.83 2.23
CA MET A 137 3.48 -1.00 2.12
C MET A 137 4.52 -1.43 3.15
N THR A 138 5.73 -1.75 2.69
CA THR A 138 6.82 -2.30 3.51
C THR A 138 8.15 -1.69 3.06
N HIS A 139 9.13 -1.60 3.95
CA HIS A 139 10.52 -1.36 3.56
C HIS A 139 11.20 -2.60 2.95
N GLY A 140 10.52 -3.76 2.90
CA GLY A 140 10.99 -4.95 2.19
C GLY A 140 12.10 -5.72 2.91
N ASP A 141 12.26 -5.56 4.22
CA ASP A 141 13.26 -6.27 5.02
C ASP A 141 12.63 -7.38 5.87
N PHE A 142 12.01 -8.34 5.18
CA PHE A 142 11.45 -9.58 5.71
C PHE A 142 11.86 -10.74 4.79
N ASP A 143 11.48 -11.97 5.15
CA ASP A 143 11.89 -13.19 4.44
C ASP A 143 10.71 -13.97 3.84
N ASP A 144 11.04 -14.99 3.05
CA ASP A 144 10.07 -15.90 2.44
C ASP A 144 9.16 -16.57 3.47
N GLY A 145 9.68 -16.87 4.67
CA GLY A 145 8.92 -17.49 5.75
C GLY A 145 7.78 -16.58 6.24
N TYR A 146 8.07 -15.30 6.45
CA TYR A 146 7.06 -14.30 6.75
C TYR A 146 6.04 -14.18 5.62
N LEU A 147 6.49 -14.03 4.37
CA LEU A 147 5.59 -13.89 3.22
C LEU A 147 4.66 -15.10 3.06
N ALA A 148 5.20 -16.31 3.11
CA ALA A 148 4.43 -17.54 3.03
C ALA A 148 3.43 -17.62 4.17
N SER A 149 3.84 -17.28 5.39
CA SER A 149 2.96 -17.23 6.54
C SER A 149 1.82 -16.25 6.33
N VAL A 150 2.02 -15.06 5.77
CA VAL A 150 0.91 -14.12 5.46
C VAL A 150 -0.05 -14.70 4.42
N VAL A 151 0.47 -15.33 3.37
CA VAL A 151 -0.32 -15.70 2.19
C VAL A 151 -1.04 -17.04 2.31
N LEU A 152 -0.47 -17.98 3.06
CA LEU A 152 -0.96 -19.34 3.20
C LEU A 152 -1.67 -19.52 4.55
N GLY A 153 -2.71 -20.36 4.56
CA GLY A 153 -3.32 -20.83 5.79
C GLY A 153 -2.51 -21.95 6.45
N PRO A 154 -2.90 -22.37 7.66
CA PRO A 154 -2.24 -23.49 8.38
C PRO A 154 -2.25 -24.82 7.61
N ASP A 155 -3.15 -24.98 6.65
CA ASP A 155 -3.26 -26.14 5.76
C ASP A 155 -2.37 -26.04 4.50
N GLY A 156 -1.55 -24.98 4.40
CA GLY A 156 -0.68 -24.71 3.26
C GLY A 156 -1.41 -24.20 2.02
N ARG A 157 -2.72 -23.96 2.09
CA ARG A 157 -3.50 -23.43 0.96
C ARG A 157 -3.48 -21.91 0.97
N PRO A 158 -3.51 -21.25 -0.21
CA PRO A 158 -3.62 -19.80 -0.26
C PRO A 158 -4.90 -19.30 0.42
N ARG A 159 -4.76 -18.43 1.41
CA ARG A 159 -5.88 -17.65 1.99
C ARG A 159 -6.09 -16.32 1.28
N LEU A 160 -5.07 -15.84 0.58
CA LEU A 160 -5.14 -14.66 -0.29
C LEU A 160 -5.02 -15.10 -1.76
N PRO A 161 -6.02 -14.82 -2.62
CA PRO A 161 -5.99 -15.26 -4.03
C PRO A 161 -5.00 -14.45 -4.89
N ARG A 162 -4.60 -13.28 -4.41
CA ARG A 162 -3.58 -12.39 -4.97
C ARG A 162 -3.06 -11.51 -3.86
N VAL A 163 -1.79 -11.15 -3.93
CA VAL A 163 -1.19 -10.14 -3.04
C VAL A 163 -0.61 -8.96 -3.80
N SER A 164 -0.74 -7.77 -3.23
CA SER A 164 -0.11 -6.57 -3.78
C SER A 164 0.80 -5.98 -2.72
N PHE A 165 2.04 -5.68 -3.07
CA PHE A 165 3.02 -5.10 -2.15
C PHE A 165 3.74 -3.92 -2.80
N ALA A 166 3.97 -2.88 -2.01
CA ALA A 166 4.87 -1.80 -2.35
C ALA A 166 6.11 -1.90 -1.46
N GLY A 167 7.27 -2.10 -2.08
CA GLY A 167 8.56 -2.14 -1.40
C GLY A 167 9.26 -0.78 -1.45
N HIS A 168 9.50 -0.17 -0.29
CA HIS A 168 10.22 1.09 -0.14
C HIS A 168 11.73 0.83 -0.08
N PHE A 169 12.45 1.35 -1.07
CA PHE A 169 13.90 1.25 -1.16
C PHE A 169 14.51 2.60 -1.54
N ASP A 170 15.00 3.32 -0.55
CA ASP A 170 15.87 4.49 -0.75
C ASP A 170 17.07 4.45 0.20
N SER A 171 18.16 5.07 -0.22
CA SER A 171 19.45 5.11 0.48
C SER A 171 19.43 5.94 1.77
N LEU A 172 18.33 6.62 2.09
CA LEU A 172 18.16 7.37 3.32
C LEU A 172 17.53 6.51 4.43
N MET A 173 17.03 5.32 4.09
CA MET A 173 16.55 4.32 5.05
C MET A 173 17.73 3.57 5.68
N ARG A 174 17.93 3.76 6.98
CA ARG A 174 19.00 3.10 7.75
C ARG A 174 18.45 1.97 8.61
N GLY A 175 19.25 0.91 8.74
CA GLY A 175 18.95 -0.26 9.58
C GLY A 175 18.63 -1.55 8.84
N ARG A 176 18.55 -1.53 7.50
CA ARG A 176 18.28 -2.73 6.69
C ARG A 176 19.31 -3.82 6.97
N ARG A 177 18.86 -5.06 7.19
CA ARG A 177 19.74 -6.23 7.35
C ARG A 177 20.66 -6.36 6.13
N GLY A 178 21.95 -6.59 6.37
CA GLY A 178 22.99 -6.69 5.33
C GLY A 178 23.50 -5.35 4.78
N VAL A 179 22.73 -4.27 4.85
CA VAL A 179 23.19 -2.91 4.48
C VAL A 179 22.65 -1.85 5.45
N PRO A 180 23.13 -1.80 6.71
CA PRO A 180 22.56 -0.89 7.71
C PRO A 180 22.71 0.59 7.36
N ARG A 181 23.71 0.94 6.54
CA ARG A 181 24.02 2.31 6.10
C ARG A 181 24.36 2.31 4.60
N PRO A 182 23.35 2.24 3.71
CA PRO A 182 23.60 2.32 2.27
C PRO A 182 24.27 3.65 1.94
N ARG A 183 25.24 3.63 1.02
CA ARG A 183 25.97 4.83 0.58
C ARG A 183 25.24 5.55 -0.55
N GLY A 184 24.46 4.80 -1.32
CA GLY A 184 23.64 5.27 -2.43
C GLY A 184 22.64 4.19 -2.86
N GLU A 185 21.89 4.47 -3.91
CA GLU A 185 20.82 3.61 -4.40
C GLU A 185 21.34 2.29 -5.00
N ALA A 186 22.58 2.27 -5.50
CA ALA A 186 23.21 1.07 -6.05
C ALA A 186 23.38 -0.04 -4.98
N ASP A 187 23.67 0.34 -3.73
CA ASP A 187 23.84 -0.62 -2.61
C ASP A 187 22.52 -1.37 -2.32
N LEU A 188 21.36 -0.84 -2.75
CA LEU A 188 20.03 -1.43 -2.54
C LEU A 188 19.59 -2.38 -3.67
N ALA A 189 20.31 -2.44 -4.80
CA ALA A 189 19.94 -3.28 -5.94
C ALA A 189 19.82 -4.79 -5.60
N PRO A 190 20.70 -5.41 -4.79
CA PRO A 190 20.53 -6.80 -4.37
C PRO A 190 19.23 -7.04 -3.59
N TYR A 191 18.81 -6.10 -2.75
CA TYR A 191 17.62 -6.21 -1.91
C TYR A 191 16.33 -6.04 -2.71
N ARG A 192 16.33 -5.14 -3.70
CA ARG A 192 15.24 -5.03 -4.68
C ARG A 192 15.05 -6.35 -5.46
N ARG A 193 16.16 -6.96 -5.89
CA ARG A 193 16.13 -8.28 -6.56
C ARG A 193 15.61 -9.38 -5.66
N GLN A 194 16.09 -9.44 -4.42
CA GLN A 194 15.65 -10.43 -3.44
C GLN A 194 14.15 -10.29 -3.17
N PHE A 195 13.66 -9.06 -3.00
CA PHE A 195 12.25 -8.79 -2.78
C PHE A 195 11.39 -9.35 -3.91
N VAL A 196 11.69 -9.02 -5.17
CA VAL A 196 10.94 -9.58 -6.32
C VAL A 196 11.08 -11.11 -6.41
N ALA A 197 12.26 -11.66 -6.08
CA ALA A 197 12.48 -13.10 -6.10
C ALA A 197 11.58 -13.85 -5.10
N MET A 198 11.29 -13.28 -3.92
CA MET A 198 10.36 -13.88 -2.94
C MET A 198 8.96 -14.09 -3.55
N PHE A 199 8.41 -13.06 -4.20
CA PHE A 199 7.09 -13.14 -4.81
C PHE A 199 7.06 -14.02 -6.06
N ARG A 200 8.18 -14.09 -6.81
CA ARG A 200 8.32 -15.06 -7.91
C ARG A 200 8.26 -16.49 -7.41
N ARG A 201 8.95 -16.80 -6.30
CA ARG A 201 8.89 -18.11 -5.65
C ARG A 201 7.48 -18.42 -5.14
N LEU A 202 6.84 -17.46 -4.46
CA LEU A 202 5.46 -17.59 -4.02
C LEU A 202 4.52 -17.99 -5.18
N ARG A 203 4.68 -17.36 -6.35
CA ARG A 203 3.92 -17.72 -7.54
C ARG A 203 4.27 -19.10 -8.08
N SER A 204 5.55 -19.46 -8.18
CA SER A 204 5.95 -20.75 -8.74
C SER A 204 5.60 -21.93 -7.85
N GLU A 205 5.69 -21.76 -6.53
CA GLU A 205 5.52 -22.82 -5.54
C GLU A 205 4.05 -22.97 -5.11
N HIS A 206 3.31 -21.86 -5.03
CA HIS A 206 1.94 -21.85 -4.48
C HIS A 206 0.88 -21.31 -5.44
N GLY A 207 1.27 -20.90 -6.65
CA GLY A 207 0.33 -20.39 -7.67
C GLY A 207 -0.26 -19.02 -7.37
N VAL A 208 0.21 -18.31 -6.33
CA VAL A 208 -0.36 -17.01 -5.92
C VAL A 208 0.24 -15.88 -6.75
N PRO A 209 -0.56 -15.16 -7.57
CA PRO A 209 -0.08 -14.01 -8.31
C PRO A 209 0.18 -12.80 -7.40
N SER A 210 1.11 -11.96 -7.81
CA SER A 210 1.46 -10.73 -7.10
C SER A 210 1.40 -9.49 -7.99
N TYR A 211 1.17 -8.32 -7.38
CA TYR A 211 1.48 -7.01 -7.95
C TYR A 211 2.53 -6.30 -7.10
N LEU A 212 3.64 -5.88 -7.70
CA LEU A 212 4.75 -5.29 -6.98
C LEU A 212 5.00 -3.86 -7.45
N ALA A 213 4.88 -2.92 -6.52
CA ALA A 213 5.35 -1.56 -6.71
C ALA A 213 6.72 -1.38 -6.04
N HIS A 214 7.66 -0.79 -6.77
CA HIS A 214 8.85 -0.19 -6.16
C HIS A 214 8.51 1.23 -5.75
N ASN A 215 8.85 1.60 -4.52
CA ASN A 215 8.70 2.96 -4.02
C ASN A 215 10.06 3.49 -3.57
N MET A 216 10.33 4.77 -3.86
CA MET A 216 11.54 5.47 -3.43
C MET A 216 11.20 6.91 -3.09
N THR A 217 11.59 7.35 -1.90
CA THR A 217 11.58 8.77 -1.55
C THR A 217 12.74 9.47 -2.23
N VAL A 218 12.43 10.50 -3.02
CA VAL A 218 13.39 11.33 -3.74
C VAL A 218 13.62 12.63 -2.99
N THR A 219 14.90 12.91 -2.74
CA THR A 219 15.42 14.13 -2.13
C THR A 219 16.50 14.71 -3.04
N PRO A 220 16.95 15.95 -2.83
CA PRO A 220 18.12 16.48 -3.54
C PRO A 220 19.36 15.56 -3.47
N ARG A 221 19.51 14.81 -2.36
CA ARG A 221 20.66 13.92 -2.13
C ARG A 221 20.73 12.72 -3.06
N ASN A 222 19.60 12.04 -3.31
CA ASN A 222 19.55 10.83 -4.13
C ASN A 222 18.94 11.06 -5.53
N LEU A 223 18.49 12.30 -5.83
CA LEU A 223 18.01 12.68 -7.15
C LEU A 223 18.99 12.33 -8.29
N PRO A 224 20.32 12.56 -8.17
CA PRO A 224 21.27 12.18 -9.22
C PRO A 224 21.30 10.67 -9.54
N GLU A 225 20.85 9.83 -8.61
CA GLU A 225 20.89 8.37 -8.73
C GLU A 225 19.61 7.77 -9.31
N VAL A 226 18.52 8.54 -9.44
CA VAL A 226 17.21 8.07 -9.91
C VAL A 226 17.30 7.37 -11.28
N ALA A 227 18.05 7.94 -12.22
CA ALA A 227 18.19 7.37 -13.56
C ALA A 227 18.83 5.97 -13.54
N GLU A 228 19.83 5.76 -12.68
CA GLU A 228 20.48 4.46 -12.51
C GLU A 228 19.58 3.48 -11.72
N ALA A 229 18.87 3.97 -10.71
CA ALA A 229 17.88 3.18 -9.99
C ALA A 229 16.80 2.64 -10.93
N VAL A 230 16.30 3.45 -11.88
CA VAL A 230 15.37 3.01 -12.93
C VAL A 230 16.01 1.93 -13.79
N ARG A 231 17.18 2.19 -14.39
CA ARG A 231 17.86 1.24 -15.30
C ARG A 231 18.08 -0.13 -14.65
N THR A 232 18.47 -0.14 -13.39
CA THR A 232 18.74 -1.38 -12.66
C THR A 232 17.47 -2.08 -12.19
N THR A 233 16.39 -1.35 -11.89
CA THR A 233 15.17 -1.90 -11.27
C THR A 233 14.13 -2.37 -12.29
N VAL A 234 13.98 -1.71 -13.44
CA VAL A 234 13.05 -2.12 -14.52
C VAL A 234 13.17 -3.62 -14.87
N PRO A 235 14.36 -4.19 -15.13
CA PRO A 235 14.47 -5.61 -15.50
C PRO A 235 14.18 -6.57 -14.34
N MET A 236 14.06 -6.07 -13.09
CA MET A 236 13.90 -6.94 -11.92
C MET A 236 12.52 -7.57 -11.85
N GLY A 237 11.48 -6.94 -12.42
CA GLY A 237 10.11 -7.48 -12.44
C GLY A 237 9.14 -6.84 -11.44
N PHE A 238 9.32 -5.56 -11.10
CA PHE A 238 8.25 -4.74 -10.51
C PHE A 238 7.22 -4.37 -11.59
N ASP A 239 5.95 -4.28 -11.22
CA ASP A 239 4.86 -3.84 -12.09
C ASP A 239 4.75 -2.31 -12.17
N MET A 240 5.28 -1.60 -11.18
CA MET A 240 5.31 -0.13 -11.13
C MET A 240 6.58 0.37 -10.43
N LEU A 241 7.13 1.49 -10.91
CA LEU A 241 8.18 2.26 -10.24
C LEU A 241 7.59 3.60 -9.80
N SER A 242 7.63 3.88 -8.50
CA SER A 242 7.09 5.09 -7.88
C SER A 242 8.21 5.90 -7.23
N PHE A 243 8.39 7.12 -7.71
CA PHE A 243 9.35 8.09 -7.17
C PHE A 243 8.57 9.23 -6.52
N GLN A 244 8.66 9.32 -5.20
CA GLN A 244 7.86 10.25 -4.40
C GLN A 244 8.77 11.36 -3.88
N PRO A 245 8.51 12.64 -4.16
CA PRO A 245 9.29 13.71 -3.55
C PRO A 245 9.12 13.68 -2.03
N ALA A 246 10.20 13.94 -1.30
CA ALA A 246 10.10 14.10 0.15
C ALA A 246 9.14 15.25 0.49
N ALA A 247 8.19 14.97 1.38
CA ALA A 247 7.30 15.98 1.95
C ALA A 247 7.87 16.42 3.30
N PHE A 248 7.96 17.73 3.53
CA PHE A 248 8.43 18.34 4.78
C PHE A 248 7.38 18.20 5.90
N VAL A 249 7.13 16.97 6.33
CA VAL A 249 6.15 16.60 7.35
C VAL A 249 6.76 15.57 8.30
N GLY A 250 6.19 15.37 9.49
CA GLY A 250 6.70 14.41 10.48
C GLY A 250 7.63 15.05 11.51
N ASP A 251 8.75 14.40 11.81
CA ASP A 251 9.70 14.88 12.83
C ASP A 251 10.56 16.04 12.31
N GLU A 252 10.22 17.27 12.71
CA GLU A 252 10.91 18.52 12.31
C GLU A 252 12.43 18.48 12.52
N ARG A 253 12.92 17.71 13.49
CA ARG A 253 14.35 17.57 13.76
C ARG A 253 15.11 16.94 12.59
N ARG A 254 14.42 16.24 11.69
CA ARG A 254 15.01 15.55 10.53
C ARG A 254 15.17 16.44 9.29
N TRP A 255 14.57 17.64 9.30
CA TRP A 255 14.58 18.57 8.16
C TRP A 255 15.65 19.67 8.27
N ARG A 256 16.64 19.51 9.17
CA ARG A 256 17.75 20.46 9.26
C ARG A 256 18.71 20.23 8.09
N GLU A 257 18.88 21.26 7.26
CA GLU A 257 19.83 21.32 6.13
C GLU A 257 21.28 21.17 6.58
#